data_AF-X1VNM7-F1
#
_entry.id   AF-X1VNM7-F1
#
_cell.length_a   1.000
_cell.length_b   1.000
_cell.length_c   1.000
_cell.angle_alpha   90.00
_cell.angle_beta   90.00
_cell.angle_gamma   90.00
#
_symmetry.space_group_name_H-M   'P 1'
#
loop_
_entity.id
_entity.type
_entity.pdbx_description
1 polymer ?
#
loop_
_entity_poly.entity_id
_entity_poly.type
_entity_poly.pdbx_seq_one_letter_code
_entity_poly.pdbx_strand_id
1 'polypeptide(L)'
;LDSIAEQIRQSFSAKDATREKLLPLCREVIRFSSSAIRAIHRQEFKPAKDLLKSARGRLKEAEQAIDGYSEFRHTGFFRDAQKEFTEASITLALVTKNQTPTPDELGIDFAAYLNGLGEAVGELRRYLLDSIRRDDLSRVEELLAAMDDIYNI
;
A
#
# COMPACT_ATOMS: atom_id res chain seq x y z
N LEU A 1 20.42 -8.43 39.84
CA LEU A 1 19.68 -9.22 38.84
C LEU A 1 18.26 -8.68 38.65
N ASP A 2 17.53 -8.39 39.73
CA ASP A 2 16.14 -7.91 39.65
C ASP A 2 15.95 -6.62 38.86
N SER A 3 16.85 -5.64 39.01
CA SER A 3 16.80 -4.39 38.24
C SER A 3 16.99 -4.61 36.74
N ILE A 4 17.88 -5.54 36.34
CA ILE A 4 18.09 -5.91 34.94
C ILE A 4 16.83 -6.60 34.39
N ALA A 5 16.27 -7.54 35.16
CA ALA A 5 15.05 -8.23 34.77
C ALA A 5 13.87 -7.26 34.61
N GLU A 6 13.77 -6.25 35.47
CA GLU A 6 12.72 -5.23 35.40
C GLU A 6 12.88 -4.31 34.19
N GLN A 7 14.09 -3.86 33.87
CA GLN A 7 14.37 -3.10 32.65
C GLN A 7 13.99 -3.88 31.39
N ILE A 8 14.32 -5.18 31.34
CA ILE A 8 13.95 -6.05 30.21
C ILE A 8 12.44 -6.19 30.10
N ARG A 9 11.73 -6.43 31.20
CA ARG A 9 10.25 -6.52 31.22
C ARG A 9 9.60 -5.25 30.69
N GLN A 10 10.04 -4.08 31.15
CA GLN A 10 9.52 -2.78 30.70
C GLN A 10 9.73 -2.58 29.19
N SER A 11 10.92 -2.95 28.69
CA SER A 11 11.21 -2.89 27.24
C SER A 11 10.27 -3.79 26.44
N PHE A 12 10.05 -5.03 26.88
CA PHE A 12 9.17 -5.98 26.18
C PHE A 12 7.70 -5.56 26.24
N SER A 13 7.21 -5.08 27.39
CA SER A 13 5.84 -4.58 27.53
C SER A 13 5.59 -3.36 26.63
N ALA A 14 6.57 -2.45 26.49
CA ALA A 14 6.43 -1.30 25.59
C ALA A 14 6.38 -1.72 24.11
N LYS A 15 7.20 -2.70 23.71
CA LYS A 15 7.18 -3.27 22.35
C LYS A 15 5.86 -3.98 22.05
N ASP A 16 5.38 -4.80 22.99
CA ASP A 16 4.12 -5.51 22.85
C ASP A 16 2.93 -4.54 22.70
N ALA A 17 2.86 -3.51 23.57
CA ALA A 17 1.85 -2.47 23.47
C ALA A 17 1.92 -1.69 22.14
N THR A 18 3.12 -1.48 21.59
CA THR A 18 3.32 -0.85 20.28
C THR A 18 2.78 -1.74 19.17
N ARG A 19 3.08 -3.04 19.21
CA ARG A 19 2.60 -4.03 18.23
C ARG A 19 1.08 -4.13 18.22
N GLU A 20 0.44 -4.17 19.40
CA GLU A 20 -1.03 -4.26 19.53
C GLU A 20 -1.75 -3.02 18.97
N LYS A 21 -1.09 -1.85 18.98
CA LYS A 21 -1.59 -0.66 18.28
C LYS A 21 -1.38 -0.74 16.77
N LEU A 22 -0.26 -1.31 16.34
CA LEU A 22 0.16 -1.30 14.94
C LEU A 22 -0.63 -2.30 14.06
N LEU A 23 -0.89 -3.50 14.59
CA LEU A 23 -1.61 -4.56 13.87
C LEU A 23 -2.99 -4.14 13.34
N PRO A 24 -3.89 -3.52 14.12
CA PRO A 24 -5.19 -3.09 13.62
C PRO A 24 -5.06 -2.00 12.56
N LEU A 25 -4.14 -1.04 12.72
CA LEU A 25 -3.90 0.02 11.74
C LEU A 25 -3.46 -0.58 10.38
N CYS A 26 -2.50 -1.51 10.40
CA CYS A 26 -2.05 -2.21 9.19
C CYS A 26 -3.21 -2.95 8.49
N ARG A 27 -4.06 -3.65 9.27
CA ARG A 27 -5.24 -4.34 8.72
C ARG A 27 -6.25 -3.37 8.10
N GLU A 28 -6.44 -2.19 8.70
CA GLU A 28 -7.29 -1.16 8.11
C GLU A 28 -6.73 -0.61 6.81
N VAL A 29 -5.42 -0.36 6.72
CA VAL A 29 -4.74 0.06 5.47
C VAL A 29 -5.01 -0.96 4.37
N ILE A 30 -4.73 -2.24 4.63
CA ILE A 30 -4.96 -3.34 3.67
C ILE A 30 -6.44 -3.36 3.24
N ARG A 31 -7.38 -3.29 4.19
CA ARG A 31 -8.81 -3.29 3.89
C ARG A 31 -9.22 -2.11 2.99
N PHE A 32 -8.71 -0.91 3.28
CA PHE A 32 -8.98 0.27 2.45
C PHE A 32 -8.37 0.13 1.06
N SER A 33 -7.13 -0.33 0.94
CA SER A 33 -6.44 -0.59 -0.33
C SER A 33 -7.19 -1.60 -1.20
N SER A 34 -7.55 -2.77 -0.66
CA SER A 34 -8.31 -3.76 -1.42
C SER A 34 -9.71 -3.24 -1.80
N SER A 35 -10.32 -2.38 -0.98
CA SER A 35 -11.60 -1.74 -1.32
C SER A 35 -11.43 -0.73 -2.45
N ALA A 36 -10.33 0.02 -2.47
CA ALA A 36 -10.00 0.96 -3.53
C ALA A 36 -9.77 0.24 -4.86
N ILE A 37 -9.01 -0.87 -4.88
CA ILE A 37 -8.84 -1.73 -6.07
C ILE A 37 -10.20 -2.19 -6.62
N ARG A 38 -11.10 -2.68 -5.76
CA ARG A 38 -12.45 -3.08 -6.20
C ARG A 38 -13.24 -1.92 -6.80
N ALA A 39 -13.13 -0.71 -6.23
CA ALA A 39 -13.77 0.48 -6.77
C ALA A 39 -13.16 0.90 -8.12
N ILE A 40 -11.83 0.81 -8.27
CA ILE A 40 -11.11 1.07 -9.52
C ILE A 40 -11.63 0.18 -10.65
N HIS A 41 -11.79 -1.12 -10.41
CA HIS A 41 -12.34 -2.06 -11.42
C HIS A 41 -13.79 -1.78 -11.80
N ARG A 42 -14.57 -1.21 -10.89
CA ARG A 42 -15.92 -0.70 -11.16
C ARG A 42 -15.92 0.71 -11.78
N GLN A 43 -14.75 1.28 -12.05
CA GLN A 43 -14.57 2.66 -12.53
C GLN A 43 -15.13 3.73 -11.57
N GLU A 44 -15.25 3.40 -10.27
CA GLU A 44 -15.67 4.30 -9.20
C GLU A 44 -14.46 5.07 -8.65
N PHE A 45 -13.85 5.93 -9.47
CA PHE A 45 -12.56 6.56 -9.14
C PHE A 45 -12.60 7.53 -7.96
N LYS A 46 -13.71 8.26 -7.79
CA LYS A 46 -13.87 9.17 -6.64
C LYS A 46 -13.93 8.39 -5.31
N PRO A 47 -14.80 7.37 -5.15
CA PRO A 47 -14.75 6.47 -4.00
C PRO A 47 -13.36 5.83 -3.78
N ALA A 48 -12.69 5.38 -4.85
CA ALA A 48 -11.34 4.82 -4.73
C ALA A 48 -10.34 5.81 -4.13
N LYS A 49 -10.38 7.08 -4.56
CA LYS A 49 -9.52 8.14 -4.03
C LYS A 49 -9.80 8.42 -2.55
N ASP A 50 -11.06 8.44 -2.13
CA ASP A 50 -11.44 8.65 -0.73
C ASP A 50 -11.00 7.48 0.17
N LEU A 51 -11.08 6.24 -0.35
CA LEU A 51 -10.56 5.06 0.32
C LEU A 51 -9.03 5.13 0.49
N LEU A 52 -8.29 5.53 -0.55
CA LEU A 52 -6.84 5.68 -0.47
C LEU A 52 -6.41 6.81 0.47
N LYS A 53 -7.18 7.91 0.53
CA LYS A 53 -6.96 8.95 1.54
C LYS A 53 -7.11 8.39 2.95
N SER A 54 -8.10 7.53 3.17
CA SER A 54 -8.33 6.86 4.46
C SER A 54 -7.19 5.89 4.79
N ALA A 55 -6.72 5.12 3.80
CA ALA A 55 -5.56 4.24 3.93
C ALA A 55 -4.30 5.02 4.32
N ARG A 56 -4.01 6.14 3.64
CA ARG A 56 -2.84 6.99 3.97
C ARG A 56 -2.93 7.56 5.38
N GLY A 57 -4.14 7.94 5.84
CA GLY A 57 -4.37 8.37 7.22
C GLY A 57 -3.96 7.30 8.24
N ARG A 58 -4.45 6.06 8.06
CA ARG A 58 -4.09 4.93 8.93
C ARG A 58 -2.62 4.55 8.87
N LEU A 59 -2.02 4.63 7.68
CA LEU A 59 -0.60 4.35 7.51
C LEU A 59 0.25 5.39 8.24
N LYS A 60 -0.14 6.67 8.21
CA LYS A 60 0.53 7.73 8.97
C LYS A 60 0.40 7.52 10.48
N GLU A 61 -0.77 7.11 10.96
CA GLU A 61 -0.96 6.72 12.38
C GLU A 61 -0.03 5.55 12.76
N ALA A 62 0.12 4.57 11.87
CA ALA A 62 1.00 3.43 12.06
C ALA A 62 2.48 3.84 12.08
N GLU A 63 2.91 4.73 11.16
CA GLU A 63 4.25 5.32 11.11
C GLU A 63 4.59 6.06 12.41
N GLN A 64 3.64 6.81 12.96
CA GLN A 64 3.80 7.53 14.23
C GLN A 64 3.88 6.59 15.43
N ALA A 65 3.10 5.51 15.44
CA ALA A 65 3.10 4.54 16.52
C ALA A 65 4.45 3.81 16.68
N ILE A 66 5.22 3.68 15.60
CA ILE A 66 6.54 3.02 15.59
C ILE A 66 7.71 3.99 15.67
N ASP A 67 7.45 5.28 15.86
CA ASP A 67 8.52 6.26 16.00
C ASP A 67 9.34 5.94 17.28
N GLY A 68 10.65 5.77 17.11
CA GLY A 68 11.54 5.24 18.16
C GLY A 68 11.68 3.72 18.25
N TYR A 69 10.94 2.94 17.44
CA TYR A 69 11.04 1.46 17.39
C TYR A 69 11.32 0.95 15.97
N SER A 70 12.56 1.11 15.52
CA SER A 70 12.98 0.77 14.14
C SER A 70 12.73 -0.69 13.74
N GLU A 71 12.73 -1.61 14.70
CA GLU A 71 12.44 -3.03 14.47
C GLU A 71 11.06 -3.29 13.85
N PHE A 72 10.06 -2.42 14.08
CA PHE A 72 8.74 -2.59 13.48
C PHE A 72 8.68 -2.18 12.01
N ARG A 73 9.58 -1.32 11.53
CA ARG A 73 9.63 -0.85 10.13
C ARG A 73 9.87 -1.96 9.12
N HIS A 74 10.43 -3.08 9.57
CA HIS A 74 10.76 -4.21 8.72
C HIS A 74 9.91 -5.45 9.01
N THR A 75 8.88 -5.31 9.85
CA THR A 75 7.93 -6.39 10.07
C THR A 75 7.09 -6.64 8.82
N GLY A 76 6.80 -7.91 8.56
CA GLY A 76 6.02 -8.33 7.37
C GLY A 76 4.70 -7.59 7.27
N PHE A 77 3.92 -7.56 8.35
CA PHE A 77 2.59 -6.93 8.33
C PHE A 77 2.60 -5.42 8.08
N PHE A 78 3.66 -4.70 8.48
CA PHE A 78 3.79 -3.27 8.18
C PHE A 78 4.19 -3.06 6.71
N ARG A 79 5.13 -3.87 6.20
CA ARG A 79 5.50 -3.87 4.77
C ARG A 79 4.33 -4.27 3.87
N ASP A 80 3.52 -5.24 4.29
CA ASP A 80 2.33 -5.67 3.57
C ASP A 80 1.33 -4.52 3.44
N ALA A 81 1.08 -3.78 4.53
CA ALA A 81 0.21 -2.59 4.49
C ALA A 81 0.73 -1.52 3.53
N GLN A 82 2.04 -1.25 3.54
CA GLN A 82 2.69 -0.31 2.62
C GLN A 82 2.61 -0.76 1.16
N LYS A 83 2.86 -2.05 0.91
CA LYS A 83 2.80 -2.69 -0.41
C LYS A 83 1.39 -2.58 -1.00
N GLU A 84 0.36 -2.99 -0.26
CA GLU A 84 -1.04 -2.93 -0.70
C GLU A 84 -1.52 -1.49 -0.96
N PHE A 85 -1.09 -0.54 -0.11
CA PHE A 85 -1.35 0.89 -0.35
C PHE A 85 -0.67 1.40 -1.62
N THR A 86 0.56 0.96 -1.89
CA THR A 86 1.31 1.32 -3.10
C THR A 86 0.63 0.76 -4.34
N GLU A 87 0.32 -0.54 -4.36
CA GLU A 87 -0.38 -1.21 -5.46
C GLU A 87 -1.64 -0.45 -5.86
N ALA A 88 -2.51 -0.15 -4.88
CA ALA A 88 -3.76 0.52 -5.12
C ALA A 88 -3.59 1.98 -5.58
N SER A 89 -2.58 2.69 -5.06
CA SER A 89 -2.27 4.07 -5.46
C SER A 89 -1.74 4.15 -6.90
N ILE A 90 -0.81 3.27 -7.25
CA ILE A 90 -0.23 3.21 -8.60
C ILE A 90 -1.27 2.76 -9.62
N THR A 91 -2.05 1.73 -9.28
CA THR A 91 -3.16 1.28 -10.14
C THR A 91 -4.12 2.43 -10.41
N LEU A 92 -4.55 3.18 -9.40
CA LEU A 92 -5.42 4.34 -9.59
C LEU A 92 -4.77 5.39 -10.49
N ALA A 93 -3.50 5.72 -10.26
CA ALA A 93 -2.81 6.75 -11.04
C ALA A 93 -2.79 6.39 -12.52
N LEU A 94 -2.33 5.18 -12.86
CA LEU A 94 -2.21 4.72 -14.23
C LEU A 94 -3.58 4.63 -14.92
N VAL A 95 -4.59 4.02 -14.30
CA VAL A 95 -5.94 3.94 -14.89
C VAL A 95 -6.67 5.29 -14.92
N THR A 96 -6.13 6.36 -14.35
CA THR A 96 -6.69 7.71 -14.44
C THR A 96 -5.81 8.70 -15.20
N LYS A 97 -4.77 8.20 -15.91
CA LYS A 97 -3.81 9.03 -16.69
C LYS A 97 -3.02 10.03 -15.84
N ASN A 98 -2.85 9.73 -14.56
CA ASN A 98 -2.00 10.51 -13.67
C ASN A 98 -0.59 9.92 -13.64
N GLN A 99 0.37 10.76 -13.30
CA GLN A 99 1.75 10.32 -13.09
C GLN A 99 1.80 9.28 -11.96
N THR A 100 2.59 8.23 -12.16
CA THR A 100 2.88 7.24 -11.11
C THR A 100 3.51 7.95 -9.92
N PRO A 101 2.92 7.86 -8.72
CA PRO A 101 3.43 8.54 -7.55
C PRO A 101 4.76 7.92 -7.13
N THR A 102 5.73 8.75 -6.76
CA THR A 102 7.04 8.34 -6.27
C THR A 102 6.95 7.74 -4.85
N PRO A 103 7.98 6.98 -4.41
CA PRO A 103 8.04 6.49 -3.03
C PRO A 103 7.92 7.61 -1.98
N ASP A 104 8.55 8.77 -2.24
CA ASP A 104 8.52 9.93 -1.35
C ASP A 104 7.14 10.57 -1.26
N GLU A 105 6.42 10.69 -2.39
CA GLU A 105 5.04 11.19 -2.42
C GLU A 105 4.08 10.28 -1.64
N LEU A 106 4.32 8.96 -1.68
CA LEU A 106 3.52 7.99 -0.91
C LEU A 106 3.98 7.85 0.54
N GLY A 107 5.21 8.27 0.86
CA GLY A 107 5.85 8.04 2.15
C GLY A 107 6.13 6.56 2.43
N ILE A 108 6.62 5.82 1.43
CA ILE A 108 6.78 4.36 1.48
C ILE A 108 8.25 3.96 1.35
N ASP A 109 8.64 2.92 2.11
CA ASP A 109 9.97 2.31 2.00
C ASP A 109 10.17 1.70 0.60
N PHE A 110 11.36 1.87 0.03
CA PHE A 110 11.64 1.44 -1.35
C PHE A 110 11.34 -0.04 -1.61
N ALA A 111 11.57 -0.93 -0.64
CA ALA A 111 11.29 -2.34 -0.83
C ALA A 111 9.78 -2.63 -0.88
N ALA A 112 8.99 -1.96 -0.04
CA ALA A 112 7.53 -2.08 -0.08
C ALA A 112 6.97 -1.43 -1.35
N TYR A 113 7.56 -0.31 -1.79
CA TYR A 113 7.16 0.38 -3.00
C TYR A 113 7.38 -0.49 -4.25
N LEU A 114 8.59 -1.04 -4.42
CA LEU A 114 8.92 -1.91 -5.56
C LEU A 114 8.04 -3.15 -5.60
N ASN A 115 7.73 -3.73 -4.44
CA ASN A 115 6.82 -4.87 -4.37
C ASN A 115 5.40 -4.49 -4.81
N GLY A 116 4.85 -3.38 -4.29
CA GLY A 116 3.53 -2.89 -4.69
C GLY A 116 3.45 -2.45 -6.16
N LEU A 117 4.54 -1.93 -6.71
CA LEU A 117 4.66 -1.61 -8.14
C LEU A 117 4.53 -2.89 -9.00
N GLY A 118 5.19 -3.98 -8.60
CA GLY A 118 5.06 -5.27 -9.26
C GLY A 118 3.65 -5.85 -9.17
N GLU A 119 2.98 -5.72 -8.03
CA GLU A 119 1.58 -6.18 -7.87
C GLU A 119 0.60 -5.34 -8.72
N ALA A 120 0.85 -4.04 -8.89
CA ALA A 120 0.00 -3.18 -9.71
C ALA A 120 -0.08 -3.67 -11.17
N VAL A 121 0.97 -4.29 -11.72
CA VAL A 121 0.97 -4.91 -13.06
C VAL A 121 -0.13 -5.97 -13.17
N GLY A 122 -0.35 -6.75 -12.11
CA GLY A 122 -1.42 -7.74 -12.04
C GLY A 122 -2.82 -7.12 -12.13
N GLU A 123 -3.03 -6.00 -11.44
CA GLU A 123 -4.29 -5.26 -11.45
C GLU A 123 -4.51 -4.49 -12.76
N LEU A 124 -3.45 -3.97 -13.40
CA LEU A 124 -3.52 -3.40 -14.75
C LEU A 124 -3.95 -4.43 -15.78
N ARG A 125 -3.38 -5.64 -15.72
CA ARG A 125 -3.81 -6.76 -16.58
C ARG A 125 -5.29 -7.06 -16.40
N ARG A 126 -5.77 -7.09 -15.16
CA ARG A 126 -7.20 -7.31 -14.88
C ARG A 126 -8.07 -6.18 -15.44
N TYR A 127 -7.66 -4.93 -15.24
CA TYR A 127 -8.38 -3.76 -15.73
C TYR A 127 -8.47 -3.75 -17.26
N LEU A 128 -7.37 -4.10 -17.94
CA LEU A 128 -7.30 -4.26 -19.39
C LEU A 128 -8.27 -5.32 -19.90
N LEU A 129 -8.25 -6.52 -19.32
CA LEU A 129 -9.15 -7.61 -19.70
C LEU A 129 -10.63 -7.24 -19.50
N ASP A 130 -10.94 -6.54 -18.41
CA ASP A 130 -12.31 -6.06 -18.15
C ASP A 130 -12.72 -4.94 -19.12
N SER A 131 -11.77 -4.13 -19.62
CA SER A 131 -12.04 -3.10 -20.63
C SER A 131 -12.28 -3.71 -22.02
N ILE A 132 -11.48 -4.72 -22.39
CA ILE A 132 -11.70 -5.50 -23.62
C ILE A 132 -13.09 -6.17 -23.62
N ARG A 133 -13.55 -6.71 -22.47
CA ARG A 133 -14.91 -7.26 -22.34
C ARG A 133 -16.03 -6.23 -22.55
N ARG A 134 -15.74 -4.95 -22.35
CA ARG A 134 -16.65 -3.82 -22.57
C ARG A 134 -16.48 -3.19 -23.97
N ASP A 135 -15.66 -3.78 -24.83
CA ASP A 135 -15.28 -3.25 -26.15
C ASP A 135 -14.58 -1.87 -26.07
N ASP A 136 -13.97 -1.57 -24.92
CA ASP A 136 -13.17 -0.35 -24.72
C ASP A 136 -11.68 -0.66 -24.90
N LEU A 137 -11.20 -0.38 -26.11
CA LEU A 137 -9.80 -0.54 -26.50
C LEU A 137 -9.01 0.77 -26.43
N SER A 138 -9.64 1.87 -26.01
CA SER A 138 -9.08 3.22 -26.14
C SER A 138 -7.76 3.44 -25.40
N ARG A 139 -7.46 2.60 -24.40
CA ARG A 139 -6.30 2.73 -23.51
C ARG A 139 -5.45 1.48 -23.39
N VAL A 140 -5.69 0.48 -24.24
CA VAL A 140 -4.99 -0.80 -24.13
C VAL A 140 -3.47 -0.63 -24.32
N GLU A 141 -3.07 0.01 -25.41
CA GLU A 141 -1.65 0.26 -25.72
C GLU A 141 -0.95 1.11 -24.65
N GLU A 142 -1.62 2.16 -24.15
CA GLU A 142 -1.07 3.05 -23.12
C GLU A 142 -0.75 2.30 -21.82
N LEU A 143 -1.67 1.43 -21.37
CA LEU A 143 -1.48 0.66 -20.14
C LEU A 143 -0.52 -0.53 -20.34
N LEU A 144 -0.48 -1.14 -21.54
CA LEU A 144 0.51 -2.17 -21.87
C LEU A 144 1.93 -1.58 -21.85
N ALA A 145 2.15 -0.42 -22.47
CA ALA A 145 3.44 0.27 -22.42
C ALA A 145 3.87 0.59 -20.98
N ALA A 146 2.94 1.05 -20.13
CA ALA A 146 3.24 1.27 -18.71
C ALA A 146 3.61 -0.04 -17.97
N MET A 147 3.00 -1.17 -18.32
CA MET A 147 3.38 -2.48 -17.76
C MET A 147 4.78 -2.91 -18.20
N ASP A 148 5.13 -2.67 -19.47
CA ASP A 148 6.47 -2.96 -20.00
C ASP A 148 7.54 -2.08 -19.34
N ASP A 149 7.26 -0.80 -19.14
CA ASP A 149 8.15 0.13 -18.43
C ASP A 149 8.43 -0.36 -17.00
N ILE A 150 7.39 -0.86 -16.31
CA ILE A 150 7.55 -1.43 -14.96
C ILE A 150 8.40 -2.71 -14.98
N TYR A 151 8.26 -3.56 -16.00
CA TYR A 151 9.03 -4.80 -16.12
C TYR A 151 10.53 -4.56 -16.37
N ASN A 152 10.89 -3.42 -16.97
CA ASN A 152 12.26 -3.08 -17.33
C ASN A 152 13.05 -2.37 -16.22
N ILE A 153 12.44 -2.16 -15.04
CA ILE A 153 13.09 -1.61 -13.83
C ILE A 153 13.75 -2.75 -13.03
#